data_AF-A0A2X3GGE7-F1
#
_entry.id   AF-A0A2X3GGE7-F1
#
_cell.length_a   1.000
_cell.length_b   1.000
_cell.length_c   1.000
_cell.angle_alpha   90.00
_cell.angle_beta   90.00
_cell.angle_gamma   90.00
#
_symmetry.space_group_name_H-M   'P 1'
#
loop_
_entity.id
_entity.type
_entity.pdbx_description
1 polymer ?
#
loop_
_entity_poly.entity_id
_entity_poly.type
_entity_poly.pdbx_seq_one_letter_code
_entity_poly.pdbx_strand_id
1 'polypeptide(L)'
;MLTILGKRSSINVRKVLWTCEEAGLAYQQEDYGSGFKPLDTPEFQRLNPNSLVPVLLDDDFVLWESNSICRYLARKAERWDLLPAEPQPAAEVEHWMDWQATEFNTAWRHAFMGLVRKDPRFQDPVAIKESIAAWTHCVRIC
;
A
#
# COMPACT_ATOMS: atom_id res chain seq x y z
N MET A 1 -1.86 21.28 -0.87
CA MET A 1 -0.60 20.65 -1.38
C MET A 1 -0.54 19.24 -0.82
N LEU A 2 -0.26 18.23 -1.65
CA LEU A 2 -0.27 16.83 -1.21
C LEU A 2 0.91 16.51 -0.29
N THR A 3 0.64 15.86 0.85
CA THR A 3 1.66 15.31 1.75
C THR A 3 1.40 13.82 1.97
N ILE A 4 2.44 13.00 1.76
CA ILE A 4 2.39 11.54 1.96
C ILE A 4 3.24 11.17 3.18
N LEU A 5 2.60 10.66 4.22
CA LEU A 5 3.27 10.20 5.43
C LEU A 5 3.60 8.71 5.30
N GLY A 6 4.89 8.38 5.33
CA GLY A 6 5.37 7.00 5.36
C GLY A 6 6.73 6.82 4.70
N LYS A 7 7.49 5.83 5.18
CA LYS A 7 8.82 5.51 4.65
C LYS A 7 8.77 4.84 3.27
N ARG A 8 9.71 5.20 2.38
CA ARG A 8 9.85 4.63 1.02
C ARG A 8 10.08 3.12 0.97
N SER A 9 10.57 2.51 2.05
CA SER A 9 10.77 1.05 2.11
C SER A 9 9.47 0.26 2.28
N SER A 10 8.35 0.92 2.61
CA SER A 10 7.04 0.28 2.65
C SER A 10 6.49 0.09 1.23
N ILE A 11 6.02 -1.12 0.90
CA ILE A 11 5.40 -1.37 -0.40
C ILE A 11 4.13 -0.54 -0.60
N ASN A 12 3.30 -0.40 0.45
CA ASN A 12 2.07 0.37 0.38
C ASN A 12 2.32 1.86 0.18
N VAL A 13 3.40 2.40 0.75
CA VAL A 13 3.84 3.79 0.49
C VAL A 13 4.30 3.91 -0.95
N ARG A 14 5.12 2.97 -1.46
CA ARG A 14 5.61 2.99 -2.85
C ARG A 14 4.49 3.02 -3.89
N LYS A 15 3.36 2.33 -3.66
CA LYS A 15 2.18 2.41 -4.55
C LYS A 15 1.71 3.86 -4.73
N VAL A 16 1.58 4.58 -3.60
CA VAL A 16 1.09 5.96 -3.58
C VAL A 16 2.11 6.91 -4.23
N LEU A 17 3.39 6.77 -3.88
CA LEU A 17 4.44 7.61 -4.47
C LEU A 17 4.50 7.40 -5.99
N TRP A 18 4.47 6.15 -6.45
CA TRP A 18 4.47 5.85 -7.87
C TRP A 18 3.20 6.41 -8.56
N THR A 19 2.03 6.30 -7.94
CA THR A 19 0.80 6.90 -8.48
C THR A 19 0.91 8.42 -8.62
N CYS A 20 1.53 9.12 -7.65
CA CYS A 20 1.77 10.55 -7.77
C CYS A 20 2.66 10.89 -8.97
N GLU A 21 3.77 10.15 -9.15
CA GLU A 21 4.70 10.34 -10.27
C GLU A 21 4.00 10.10 -11.61
N GLU A 22 3.29 8.98 -11.75
CA GLU A 22 2.55 8.66 -12.98
C GLU A 22 1.48 9.69 -13.26
N ALA A 23 0.75 10.15 -12.24
CA ALA A 23 -0.31 11.15 -12.37
C ALA A 23 0.20 12.58 -12.58
N GLY A 24 1.50 12.84 -12.48
CA GLY A 24 2.07 14.19 -12.58
C GLY A 24 1.72 15.11 -11.41
N LEU A 25 1.44 14.54 -10.23
CA LEU A 25 1.05 15.28 -9.04
C LEU A 25 2.27 15.63 -8.18
N ALA A 26 2.48 16.91 -7.90
CA ALA A 26 3.49 17.34 -6.94
C ALA A 26 3.08 16.96 -5.51
N TYR A 27 4.01 16.37 -4.75
CA TYR A 27 3.78 15.98 -3.36
C TYR A 27 5.03 16.17 -2.50
N GLN A 28 4.81 16.31 -1.20
CA GLN A 28 5.86 16.17 -0.19
C GLN A 28 5.74 14.81 0.50
N GLN A 29 6.86 14.26 0.95
CA GLN A 29 6.89 13.00 1.67
C GLN A 29 7.56 13.22 3.03
N GLU A 30 6.93 12.70 4.08
CA GLU A 30 7.53 12.65 5.41
C GLU A 30 7.73 11.20 5.85
N ASP A 31 8.91 10.89 6.37
CA ASP A 31 9.22 9.53 6.78
C ASP A 31 8.60 9.19 8.15
N TYR A 32 7.63 8.27 8.09
CA TYR A 32 6.97 7.66 9.24
C TYR A 32 7.12 6.13 9.21
N GLY A 33 7.18 5.51 10.39
CA GLY A 33 7.33 4.06 10.58
C GLY A 33 8.67 3.64 11.17
N SER A 34 8.85 2.34 11.42
CA SER A 34 10.05 1.79 12.05
C SER A 34 11.35 2.33 11.41
N GLY A 35 12.22 2.92 12.24
CA GLY A 35 13.46 3.61 11.86
C GLY A 35 13.32 5.13 11.66
N PHE A 36 12.11 5.68 11.71
CA PHE A 36 11.78 7.08 11.47
C PHE A 36 10.79 7.59 12.54
N LYS A 37 9.93 8.58 12.20
CA LYS A 37 8.92 9.09 13.13
C LYS A 37 7.96 7.96 13.58
N PRO A 38 7.64 7.86 14.88
CA PRO A 38 6.77 6.81 15.42
C PRO A 38 5.33 6.91 14.90
N LEU A 39 4.62 5.77 14.88
CA LEU A 39 3.23 5.66 14.43
C LEU A 39 2.24 5.58 15.59
N ASP A 40 2.72 5.24 16.77
CA ASP A 40 1.96 4.99 18.01
C ASP A 40 1.80 6.25 18.87
N THR A 41 1.86 7.43 18.25
CA THR A 41 1.60 8.70 18.94
C THR A 41 0.14 9.12 18.80
N PRO A 42 -0.44 9.83 19.80
CA PRO A 42 -1.78 10.39 19.68
C PRO A 42 -1.95 11.27 18.44
N GLU A 43 -0.91 11.99 18.03
CA GLU A 43 -0.89 12.84 16.83
C GLU A 43 -1.11 12.01 15.56
N PHE A 44 -0.38 10.92 15.39
CA PHE A 44 -0.49 10.09 14.19
C PHE A 44 -1.78 9.27 14.19
N GLN A 45 -2.21 8.80 15.37
CA GLN A 45 -3.45 8.03 15.52
C GLN A 45 -4.71 8.86 15.22
N ARG A 46 -4.67 10.19 15.41
CA ARG A 46 -5.72 11.10 14.92
C ARG A 46 -5.84 11.10 13.39
N LEU A 47 -4.75 10.80 12.67
CA LEU A 47 -4.74 10.72 11.21
C LEU A 47 -5.10 9.32 10.71
N ASN A 48 -4.55 8.29 11.33
CA ASN A 48 -4.87 6.89 11.03
C ASN A 48 -4.92 6.06 12.32
N PRO A 49 -6.12 5.63 12.77
CA PRO A 49 -6.26 4.88 14.02
C PRO A 49 -5.58 3.51 13.97
N ASN A 50 -5.30 2.97 12.77
CA ASN A 50 -4.57 1.71 12.61
C ASN A 50 -3.07 1.84 12.89
N SER A 51 -2.55 3.07 13.06
CA SER A 51 -1.11 3.33 13.23
C SER A 51 -0.27 2.73 12.08
N LEU A 52 -0.75 2.86 10.85
CA LEU A 52 -0.10 2.35 9.63
C LEU A 52 0.17 3.46 8.61
N VAL A 53 1.10 3.17 7.69
CA VAL A 53 1.44 4.02 6.54
C VAL A 53 1.10 3.30 5.22
N PRO A 54 0.74 4.02 4.15
CA PRO A 54 0.73 5.47 3.99
C PRO A 54 -0.50 6.16 4.59
N VAL A 55 -0.35 7.46 4.87
CA VAL A 55 -1.45 8.43 5.04
C VAL A 55 -1.23 9.56 4.03
N LEU A 56 -2.29 9.94 3.33
CA LEU A 56 -2.33 11.12 2.46
C LEU A 56 -3.01 12.27 3.20
N LEU A 57 -2.40 13.44 3.13
CA LEU A 57 -2.99 14.72 3.50
C LEU A 57 -3.14 15.56 2.23
N ASP A 58 -4.34 16.08 2.02
CA ASP A 58 -4.67 16.97 0.92
C ASP A 58 -5.54 18.11 1.44
N ASP A 59 -4.86 19.17 1.87
CA ASP A 59 -5.43 20.27 2.64
C ASP A 59 -6.12 19.73 3.92
N ASP A 60 -7.44 19.89 4.08
CA ASP A 60 -8.18 19.38 5.25
C ASP A 60 -8.59 17.90 5.12
N PHE A 61 -8.35 17.27 3.98
CA PHE A 61 -8.72 15.88 3.73
C PHE A 61 -7.60 14.93 4.14
N VAL A 62 -7.96 13.92 4.95
CA VAL A 62 -7.05 12.86 5.40
C VAL A 62 -7.55 11.51 4.92
N LEU A 63 -6.68 10.74 4.27
CA LEU A 63 -7.01 9.42 3.76
C LEU A 63 -5.91 8.41 4.08
N TRP A 64 -6.31 7.23 4.55
CA TRP A 64 -5.48 6.04 4.68
C TRP A 64 -6.09 4.89 3.85
N GLU A 65 -5.39 3.77 3.78
CA GLU A 65 -5.52 2.70 2.76
C GLU A 65 -4.86 3.02 1.42
N SER A 66 -3.74 2.35 1.15
CA SER A 66 -2.91 2.64 -0.03
C SER A 66 -3.65 2.51 -1.36
N ASN A 67 -4.50 1.49 -1.54
CA ASN A 67 -5.27 1.31 -2.77
C ASN A 67 -6.32 2.41 -2.94
N SER A 68 -7.02 2.79 -1.85
CA SER A 68 -7.97 3.89 -1.84
C SER A 68 -7.30 5.22 -2.16
N ILE A 69 -6.10 5.47 -1.61
CA ILE A 69 -5.29 6.64 -1.95
C ILE A 69 -4.93 6.64 -3.45
N CYS A 70 -4.50 5.52 -4.02
CA CYS A 70 -4.17 5.46 -5.45
C CYS A 70 -5.39 5.80 -6.33
N ARG A 71 -6.56 5.23 -6.03
CA ARG A 71 -7.83 5.55 -6.72
C ARG A 71 -8.20 7.04 -6.58
N TYR A 72 -8.04 7.60 -5.39
CA TYR A 72 -8.28 9.01 -5.11
C TYR A 72 -7.38 9.90 -5.97
N LEU A 73 -6.07 9.62 -6.00
CA LEU A 73 -5.08 10.39 -6.77
C LEU A 73 -5.34 10.32 -8.28
N ALA A 74 -5.63 9.12 -8.80
CA ALA A 74 -5.95 8.94 -10.22
C ALA A 74 -7.19 9.75 -10.63
N ARG A 75 -8.25 9.71 -9.81
CA ARG A 75 -9.48 10.50 -10.04
C ARG A 75 -9.25 12.00 -9.89
N LYS A 76 -8.49 12.44 -8.87
CA LYS A 76 -8.17 13.86 -8.63
C LYS A 76 -7.38 14.48 -9.79
N ALA A 77 -6.48 13.70 -10.40
CA ALA A 77 -5.69 14.11 -11.56
C ALA A 77 -6.37 13.86 -12.91
N GLU A 78 -7.61 13.37 -12.92
CA GLU A 78 -8.36 13.00 -14.13
C GLU A 78 -7.59 12.03 -15.06
N ARG A 79 -6.80 11.12 -14.45
CA ARG A 79 -6.01 10.12 -15.17
C ARG A 79 -6.81 8.88 -15.49
N TRP A 80 -7.74 9.03 -16.41
CA TRP A 80 -8.64 7.97 -16.88
C TRP A 80 -7.91 6.83 -17.61
N ASP A 81 -6.67 7.06 -18.03
CA ASP A 81 -5.76 6.02 -18.53
C ASP A 81 -5.20 5.12 -17.41
N LEU A 82 -5.13 5.62 -16.16
CA LEU A 82 -4.74 4.83 -14.98
C LEU A 82 -5.94 4.15 -14.32
N LEU A 83 -7.06 4.87 -14.20
CA LEU A 83 -8.31 4.34 -13.65
C LEU A 83 -9.49 4.88 -14.47
N PRO A 84 -10.07 4.09 -15.38
CA PRO A 84 -11.19 4.52 -16.22
C PRO A 84 -12.39 4.99 -15.40
N ALA A 85 -13.18 5.93 -15.95
CA ALA A 85 -14.38 6.44 -15.30
C ALA A 85 -15.59 5.49 -15.43
N GLU A 86 -15.65 4.74 -16.53
CA GLU A 86 -16.76 3.84 -16.82
C GLU A 86 -16.74 2.61 -15.90
N PRO A 87 -17.91 2.14 -15.40
CA PRO A 87 -17.95 1.12 -14.36
C PRO A 87 -17.23 -0.19 -14.71
N GLN A 88 -17.39 -0.70 -15.93
CA GLN A 88 -16.79 -1.97 -16.35
C GLN A 88 -15.26 -1.90 -16.43
N PRO A 89 -14.65 -0.99 -17.20
CA PRO A 89 -13.19 -0.90 -17.25
C PRO A 89 -12.57 -0.43 -15.92
N ALA A 90 -13.29 0.32 -15.09
CA ALA A 90 -12.84 0.58 -13.72
C ALA A 90 -12.77 -0.70 -12.89
N ALA A 91 -13.80 -1.55 -12.97
CA ALA A 91 -13.85 -2.82 -12.24
C ALA A 91 -12.72 -3.78 -12.66
N GLU A 92 -12.37 -3.82 -13.95
CA GLU A 92 -11.22 -4.56 -14.48
C GLU A 92 -9.89 -4.14 -13.81
N VAL A 93 -9.74 -2.87 -13.43
CA VAL A 93 -8.57 -2.39 -12.67
C VAL A 93 -8.72 -2.68 -11.18
N GLU A 94 -9.87 -2.31 -10.62
CA GLU A 94 -10.10 -2.32 -9.18
C GLU A 94 -10.08 -3.74 -8.59
N HIS A 95 -10.54 -4.76 -9.33
CA HIS A 95 -10.52 -6.13 -8.83
C HIS A 95 -9.09 -6.64 -8.63
N TRP A 96 -8.13 -6.25 -9.48
CA TRP A 96 -6.72 -6.61 -9.30
C TRP A 96 -6.10 -5.90 -8.10
N MET A 97 -6.48 -4.64 -7.87
CA MET A 97 -6.04 -3.90 -6.68
C MET A 97 -6.51 -4.61 -5.41
N ASP A 98 -7.80 -5.00 -5.36
CA ASP A 98 -8.39 -5.64 -4.19
C ASP A 98 -7.83 -7.05 -3.99
N TRP A 99 -7.75 -7.86 -5.04
CA TRP A 99 -7.11 -9.18 -4.99
C TRP A 99 -5.64 -9.10 -4.55
N GLN A 100 -4.90 -8.09 -5.02
CA GLN A 100 -3.53 -7.87 -4.58
C GLN A 100 -3.47 -7.60 -3.07
N ALA A 101 -4.40 -6.82 -2.54
CA ALA A 101 -4.44 -6.47 -1.12
C ALA A 101 -4.88 -7.62 -0.22
N THR A 102 -5.87 -8.41 -0.63
CA THR A 102 -6.47 -9.46 0.21
C THR A 102 -5.77 -10.82 0.03
N GLU A 103 -5.45 -11.22 -1.20
CA GLU A 103 -4.91 -12.54 -1.50
C GLU A 103 -3.39 -12.48 -1.66
N PHE A 104 -2.89 -11.72 -2.62
CA PHE A 104 -1.47 -11.76 -3.01
C PHE A 104 -0.54 -11.31 -1.89
N ASN A 105 -0.88 -10.21 -1.20
CA ASN A 105 -0.11 -9.68 -0.08
C ASN A 105 -0.21 -10.58 1.16
N THR A 106 -1.33 -11.25 1.37
CA THR A 106 -1.47 -12.22 2.46
C THR A 106 -0.59 -13.44 2.21
N ALA A 107 -0.60 -13.95 0.97
CA ALA A 107 0.11 -15.15 0.57
C ALA A 107 1.62 -15.08 0.83
N TRP A 108 2.29 -13.95 0.51
CA TRP A 108 3.74 -13.84 0.69
C TRP A 108 4.19 -13.48 2.12
N ARG A 109 3.25 -13.15 3.03
CA ARG A 109 3.57 -12.36 4.22
C ARG A 109 4.53 -13.12 5.13
N HIS A 110 4.25 -14.40 5.37
CA HIS A 110 5.06 -15.22 6.27
C HIS A 110 6.47 -15.43 5.70
N ALA A 111 6.57 -15.82 4.42
CA ALA A 111 7.85 -16.01 3.75
C ALA A 111 8.68 -14.72 3.71
N PHE A 112 8.07 -13.57 3.41
CA PHE A 112 8.76 -12.29 3.41
C PHE A 112 9.27 -11.90 4.81
N MET A 113 8.44 -12.07 5.83
CA MET A 113 8.84 -11.78 7.22
C MET A 113 9.96 -12.71 7.70
N GLY A 114 9.90 -14.00 7.37
CA GLY A 114 10.89 -15.00 7.76
C GLY A 114 12.22 -14.88 7.02
N LEU A 115 12.18 -14.76 5.69
CA LEU A 115 13.38 -14.84 4.84
C LEU A 115 14.02 -13.48 4.59
N VAL A 116 13.23 -12.43 4.38
CA VAL A 116 13.74 -11.09 4.03
C VAL A 116 13.93 -10.24 5.28
N ARG A 117 12.91 -10.18 6.15
CA ARG A 117 12.99 -9.40 7.40
C ARG A 117 13.70 -10.14 8.54
N LYS A 118 13.87 -11.46 8.42
CA LYS A 118 14.49 -12.31 9.44
C LYS A 118 13.84 -12.14 10.82
N ASP A 119 12.53 -11.93 10.83
CA ASP A 119 11.78 -11.75 12.07
C ASP A 119 11.72 -13.09 12.82
N PRO A 120 12.17 -13.17 14.08
CA PRO A 120 12.18 -14.42 14.85
C PRO A 120 10.80 -15.08 14.98
N ARG A 121 9.71 -14.30 14.88
CA ARG A 121 8.33 -14.80 14.97
C ARG A 121 7.87 -15.56 13.72
N PHE A 122 8.63 -15.51 12.64
CA PHE A 122 8.27 -16.06 11.32
C PHE A 122 9.31 -17.06 10.81
N GLN A 123 9.92 -17.83 11.72
CA GLN A 123 11.01 -18.78 11.38
C GLN A 123 10.53 -20.24 11.25
N ASP A 124 9.23 -20.52 11.32
CA ASP A 124 8.71 -21.87 11.11
C ASP A 124 8.91 -22.31 9.65
N PRO A 125 9.75 -23.34 9.38
CA PRO A 125 10.03 -23.78 8.03
C PRO A 125 8.80 -24.28 7.27
N VAL A 126 7.80 -24.84 7.96
CA VAL A 126 6.57 -25.33 7.34
C VAL A 126 5.73 -24.14 6.86
N ALA A 127 5.48 -23.18 7.74
CA ALA A 127 4.74 -21.96 7.41
C ALA A 127 5.42 -21.12 6.30
N ILE A 128 6.77 -21.07 6.29
CA ILE A 128 7.52 -20.43 5.18
C ILE A 128 7.25 -21.15 3.86
N LYS A 129 7.33 -22.49 3.84
CA LYS A 129 7.10 -23.28 2.63
C LYS A 129 5.67 -23.12 2.10
N GLU A 130 4.69 -23.12 3.00
CA GLU A 130 3.27 -22.90 2.66
C GLU A 130 3.05 -21.50 2.09
N SER A 131 3.65 -20.47 2.69
CA SER A 131 3.57 -19.10 2.20
C SER A 131 4.22 -18.95 0.81
N ILE A 132 5.35 -19.60 0.55
CA ILE A 132 5.95 -19.64 -0.80
C ILE A 132 5.01 -20.33 -1.80
N ALA A 133 4.41 -21.45 -1.43
CA ALA A 133 3.50 -22.18 -2.30
C ALA A 133 2.23 -21.37 -2.62
N ALA A 134 1.62 -20.74 -1.61
CA ALA A 134 0.47 -19.87 -1.77
C ALA A 134 0.79 -18.66 -2.66
N TRP A 135 1.95 -18.02 -2.43
CA TRP A 135 2.37 -16.90 -3.27
C TRP A 135 2.64 -17.33 -4.71
N THR A 136 3.30 -18.47 -4.91
CA THR A 136 3.55 -19.05 -6.25
C THR A 136 2.25 -19.38 -6.98
N HIS A 137 1.22 -19.83 -6.26
CA HIS A 137 -0.10 -20.02 -6.84
C HIS A 137 -0.71 -18.70 -7.30
N CYS A 138 -0.67 -17.66 -6.47
CA CYS A 138 -1.19 -16.34 -6.83
C CYS A 138 -0.47 -15.75 -8.06
N VAL A 139 0.86 -15.92 -8.17
CA VAL A 139 1.65 -15.49 -9.34
C VAL A 139 1.20 -16.15 -10.66
N ARG A 140 0.50 -17.28 -10.63
CA ARG A 140 -0.02 -17.93 -11.84
C ARG A 140 -1.39 -17.41 -12.28
N ILE A 141 -2.05 -16.60 -11.45
CA ILE A 141 -3.36 -16.01 -11.76
C ILE A 141 -3.18 -14.74 -12.61
N CYS A 142 -2.08 -14.00 -12.38
CA CYS A 142 -1.63 -12.88 -13.20
C CYS A 142 -0.77 -13.34 -14.39
#